data_AF-A0A238LGU7-F1
#
_entry.id   AF-A0A238LGU7-F1
#
_cell.length_a   1.000
_cell.length_b   1.000
_cell.length_c   1.000
_cell.angle_alpha   90.00
_cell.angle_beta   90.00
_cell.angle_gamma   90.00
#
_symmetry.space_group_name_H-M   'P 1'
#
loop_
_entity.id
_entity.type
_entity.pdbx_description
1 polymer ?
#
loop_
_entity_poly.entity_id
_entity_poly.type
_entity_poly.pdbx_seq_one_letter_code
_entity_poly.pdbx_strand_id
1 'polypeptide(L)'
;MSKFLKIFLPALSATGATLTLAYVVADQFVVDLPAPLRGAMIQPAQAQDSVEPAIAQAETEPALTAPTGGFGLGRLATVEEVAAWDIDIRPDGQGLPDGSGDVWTGEEVFVENCAMCHGDFGEAVGRWPALAGGLNTLERDDPVKTVGSYWPYLSTVYDYINRAMPFGHAQSLEPDEIYAITAYILYVNDLVEDDFELSRDNFLTVEMPNSQNFYLDDRAETELPLFRQSPCMSGCKESVEITMHASVLDVTPDTDEPAAETSESTVQEVTAELEVAEQEIAEPEAITEVTSVDPGLVTAGEGVFRQCSACHKVGPGAANGVGPHLNGVVGRAAGAVEGFRYSGAISDAAEAGLVWNTEELSAFLADPRGYMNGTRMAFRGVRSDDDIAALIAYLSTLAE
;
A
#
# COMPACT_ATOMS: atom_id res chain seq x y z
N MET A 1 11.91 73.70 13.32
CA MET A 1 12.70 72.46 13.57
C MET A 1 12.13 71.54 14.67
N SER A 2 10.98 71.82 15.31
CA SER A 2 10.53 71.04 16.50
C SER A 2 9.51 69.91 16.25
N LYS A 3 8.85 69.84 15.07
CA LYS A 3 7.83 68.80 14.80
C LYS A 3 8.41 67.51 14.21
N PHE A 4 9.48 67.60 13.41
CA PHE A 4 10.15 66.43 12.82
C PHE A 4 10.78 65.54 13.89
N LEU A 5 11.45 66.14 14.89
CA LEU A 5 12.10 65.37 15.95
C LEU A 5 11.11 64.59 16.84
N LYS A 6 9.87 65.07 16.98
CA LYS A 6 8.85 64.42 17.84
C LYS A 6 8.22 63.17 17.21
N ILE A 7 8.33 63.00 15.90
CA ILE A 7 7.74 61.86 15.18
C ILE A 7 8.80 60.77 14.93
N PHE A 8 10.01 61.16 14.55
CA PHE A 8 11.05 60.20 14.19
C PHE A 8 11.76 59.58 15.41
N LEU A 9 11.83 60.28 16.54
CA LEU A 9 12.45 59.75 17.75
C LEU A 9 11.72 58.49 18.28
N PRO A 10 10.39 58.46 18.47
CA PRO A 10 9.71 57.25 18.94
C PRO A 10 9.75 56.10 17.93
N ALA A 11 9.75 56.39 16.62
CA ALA A 11 9.86 55.36 15.58
C ALA A 11 11.23 54.67 15.54
N LEU A 12 12.32 55.45 15.72
CA LEU A 12 13.68 54.91 15.83
C LEU A 12 13.88 54.13 17.14
N SER A 13 13.30 54.61 18.25
CA SER A 13 13.34 53.90 19.53
C SER A 13 12.61 52.56 19.47
N ALA A 14 11.43 52.52 18.83
CA ALA A 14 10.66 51.30 18.66
C ALA A 14 11.43 50.28 17.81
N THR A 15 11.94 50.71 16.65
CA THR A 15 12.69 49.82 15.73
C THR A 15 13.96 49.26 16.40
N GLY A 16 14.69 50.09 17.13
CA GLY A 16 15.88 49.66 17.88
C GLY A 16 15.53 48.66 18.99
N ALA A 17 14.45 48.88 19.73
CA ALA A 17 14.00 47.95 20.77
C ALA A 17 13.56 46.59 20.17
N THR A 18 12.84 46.59 19.05
CA THR A 18 12.41 45.36 18.38
C THR A 18 13.60 44.55 17.85
N LEU A 19 14.58 45.21 17.24
CA LEU A 19 15.80 44.55 16.75
C LEU A 19 16.68 44.01 17.89
N THR A 20 16.77 44.73 19.01
CA THR A 20 17.53 44.29 20.18
C THR A 20 16.84 43.10 20.87
N LEU A 21 15.50 43.11 20.96
CA LEU A 21 14.73 41.98 21.47
C LEU A 21 14.86 40.76 20.56
N ALA A 22 14.80 40.94 19.23
CA ALA A 22 14.99 39.85 18.28
C ALA A 22 16.40 39.23 18.38
N TYR A 23 17.45 40.04 18.58
CA TYR A 23 18.81 39.56 18.79
C TYR A 23 18.95 38.78 20.10
N VAL A 24 18.40 39.29 21.21
CA VAL A 24 18.46 38.63 22.52
C VAL A 24 17.63 37.34 22.56
N VAL A 25 16.49 37.31 21.88
CA VAL A 25 15.62 36.12 21.80
C VAL A 25 16.22 35.05 20.88
N ALA A 26 16.89 35.43 19.79
CA ALA A 26 17.58 34.46 18.92
C ALA A 26 18.71 33.72 19.65
N ASP A 27 19.42 34.38 20.57
CA ASP A 27 20.51 33.79 21.35
C ASP A 27 20.02 32.89 22.50
N GLN A 28 18.76 33.04 22.94
CA GLN A 28 18.18 32.23 24.03
C GLN A 28 17.61 30.87 23.60
N PHE A 29 17.49 30.60 22.29
CA PHE A 29 16.99 29.32 21.77
C PHE A 29 18.06 28.49 21.03
N VAL A 30 19.30 28.96 20.95
CA VAL A 30 20.43 28.13 20.54
C VAL A 30 21.00 27.46 21.78
N VAL A 31 20.52 26.25 22.07
CA VAL A 31 21.13 25.38 23.08
C VAL A 31 22.45 24.87 22.50
N ASP A 32 23.56 25.52 22.85
CA ASP A 32 24.89 25.01 22.53
C ASP A 32 25.12 23.76 23.39
N LEU A 33 24.80 22.58 22.86
CA LEU A 33 25.04 21.31 23.54
C LEU A 33 26.56 21.17 23.76
N PRO A 34 27.04 21.06 25.01
CA PRO A 34 28.45 20.82 25.25
C PRO A 34 28.85 19.47 24.63
N ALA A 35 29.97 19.49 23.90
CA ALA A 35 30.50 18.38 23.11
C ALA A 35 30.43 16.96 23.75
N PRO A 36 30.61 16.75 25.07
CA PRO A 36 30.55 15.40 25.63
C PRO A 36 29.16 14.73 25.64
N LEU A 37 28.06 15.44 25.36
CA LEU A 37 26.72 14.85 25.36
C LEU A 37 26.21 14.40 23.99
N ARG A 38 26.88 14.74 22.88
CA ARG A 38 26.53 14.23 21.54
C ARG A 38 26.85 12.74 21.35
N GLY A 39 27.73 12.17 22.18
CA GLY A 39 28.12 10.76 22.09
C GLY A 39 27.31 9.79 22.97
N ALA A 40 26.38 10.29 23.80
CA ALA A 40 25.77 9.48 24.86
C ALA A 40 24.35 8.96 24.56
N MET A 41 23.74 9.32 23.42
CA MET A 41 22.34 8.95 23.11
C MET A 41 22.17 7.86 22.05
N ILE A 42 23.23 7.14 21.69
CA ILE A 42 23.12 5.93 20.87
C ILE A 42 23.79 4.79 21.63
N GLN A 43 22.98 4.02 22.36
CA GLN A 43 23.34 2.67 22.76
C GLN A 43 22.82 1.72 21.68
N PRO A 44 23.69 1.10 20.85
CA PRO A 44 23.35 -0.19 20.28
C PRO A 44 23.50 -1.21 21.42
N ALA A 45 22.38 -1.76 21.86
CA ALA A 45 22.38 -2.91 22.73
C ALA A 45 22.94 -4.12 21.96
N GLN A 46 23.89 -4.82 22.59
CA GLN A 46 24.31 -6.21 22.34
C GLN A 46 25.11 -6.46 21.05
N ALA A 47 26.42 -6.20 21.09
CA ALA A 47 27.40 -7.00 20.35
C ALA A 47 28.29 -7.72 21.37
N GLN A 48 28.24 -9.05 21.34
CA GLN A 48 29.00 -9.93 22.20
C GLN A 48 30.50 -9.88 21.87
N ASP A 49 31.31 -10.15 22.90
CA ASP A 49 32.77 -10.23 22.89
C ASP A 49 33.36 -10.82 21.60
N SER A 50 34.12 -10.01 20.86
CA SER A 50 35.08 -10.51 19.90
C SER A 50 36.31 -9.61 19.82
N VAL A 51 37.40 -10.17 20.35
CA VAL A 51 38.83 -9.96 20.07
C VAL A 51 39.22 -8.68 19.30
N GLU A 52 39.99 -7.80 19.96
CA GLU A 52 40.70 -6.67 19.36
C GLU A 52 41.47 -7.08 18.08
N PRO A 53 41.18 -6.49 16.90
CA PRO A 53 42.06 -6.65 15.76
C PRO A 53 43.24 -5.68 15.90
N ALA A 54 44.42 -6.20 15.58
CA ALA A 54 45.64 -5.41 15.49
C ALA A 54 45.44 -4.21 14.55
N ILE A 55 45.94 -3.05 14.97
CA ILE A 55 45.93 -1.80 14.21
C ILE A 55 46.71 -2.02 12.92
N ALA A 56 46.01 -2.33 11.83
CA ALA A 56 46.54 -2.24 10.48
C ALA A 56 46.78 -0.76 10.17
N GLN A 57 47.98 -0.45 9.68
CA GLN A 57 48.31 0.90 9.23
C GLN A 57 47.31 1.30 8.14
N ALA A 58 46.62 2.43 8.33
CA ALA A 58 45.77 3.01 7.31
C ALA A 58 46.63 3.30 6.07
N GLU A 59 46.45 2.50 5.03
CA GLU A 59 46.94 2.84 3.69
C GLU A 59 46.21 4.13 3.29
N THR A 60 46.96 5.19 3.06
CA THR A 60 46.43 6.45 2.53
C THR A 60 45.82 6.19 1.17
N GLU A 61 44.49 6.21 1.06
CA GLU A 61 43.84 6.16 -0.23
C GLU A 61 44.29 7.34 -1.11
N PRO A 62 44.59 7.12 -2.39
CA PRO A 62 45.00 8.19 -3.29
C PRO A 62 43.85 9.18 -3.46
N ALA A 63 44.14 10.48 -3.32
CA ALA A 63 43.18 11.54 -3.54
C ALA A 63 42.59 11.43 -4.97
N LEU A 64 41.28 11.23 -5.07
CA LEU A 64 40.56 11.10 -6.33
C LEU A 64 40.63 12.43 -7.12
N THR A 65 41.42 12.46 -8.18
CA THR A 65 41.63 13.65 -9.01
C THR A 65 40.54 13.86 -10.06
N ALA A 66 40.25 15.11 -10.39
CA ALA A 66 39.33 15.47 -11.47
C ALA A 66 39.78 14.88 -12.83
N PRO A 67 38.84 14.42 -13.70
CA PRO A 67 39.19 13.94 -15.03
C PRO A 67 39.87 15.02 -15.87
N THR A 68 40.80 14.62 -16.74
CA THR A 68 41.45 15.53 -17.69
C THR A 68 40.51 15.83 -18.87
N GLY A 69 39.74 16.91 -18.78
CA GLY A 69 38.83 17.40 -19.83
C GLY A 69 37.63 18.20 -19.27
N GLY A 70 37.11 19.16 -20.03
CA GLY A 70 35.98 20.00 -19.61
C GLY A 70 36.35 21.13 -18.65
N PHE A 71 35.40 21.55 -17.78
CA PHE A 71 35.57 22.63 -16.80
C PHE A 71 36.45 22.25 -15.59
N GLY A 72 36.93 21.00 -15.49
CA GLY A 72 37.76 20.53 -14.38
C GLY A 72 37.04 20.43 -13.03
N LEU A 73 35.72 20.22 -13.05
CA LEU A 73 34.89 20.04 -11.86
C LEU A 73 34.62 18.56 -11.59
N GLY A 74 34.49 18.19 -10.31
CA GLY A 74 34.16 16.83 -9.86
C GLY A 74 35.35 15.87 -9.88
N ARG A 75 35.05 14.57 -9.72
CA ARG A 75 35.98 13.45 -9.82
C ARG A 75 35.31 12.30 -10.56
N LEU A 76 36.09 11.32 -11.01
CA LEU A 76 35.52 10.08 -11.53
C LEU A 76 34.76 9.36 -10.40
N ALA A 77 33.56 8.85 -10.71
CA ALA A 77 32.83 7.97 -9.80
C ALA A 77 33.56 6.63 -9.69
N THR A 78 33.63 6.07 -8.48
CA THR A 78 34.20 4.73 -8.31
C THR A 78 33.20 3.68 -8.79
N VAL A 79 33.67 2.44 -9.01
CA VAL A 79 32.80 1.34 -9.45
C VAL A 79 31.76 1.03 -8.36
N GLU A 80 32.16 1.12 -7.10
CA GLU A 80 31.33 0.88 -5.93
C GLU A 80 30.23 1.93 -5.78
N GLU A 81 30.55 3.21 -6.06
CA GLU A 81 29.57 4.29 -6.03
C GLU A 81 28.51 4.16 -7.13
N VAL A 82 28.95 3.77 -8.34
CA VAL A 82 28.04 3.49 -9.44
C VAL A 82 27.16 2.29 -9.07
N ALA A 83 27.75 1.18 -8.62
CA ALA A 83 26.99 -0.02 -8.25
C ALA A 83 25.97 0.23 -7.10
N ALA A 84 26.28 1.13 -6.17
CA ALA A 84 25.37 1.47 -5.08
C ALA A 84 24.16 2.33 -5.52
N TRP A 85 24.28 3.08 -6.62
CA TRP A 85 23.26 4.05 -7.05
C TRP A 85 22.53 3.63 -8.32
N ASP A 86 23.23 2.93 -9.21
CA ASP A 86 22.76 2.45 -10.51
C ASP A 86 22.20 1.03 -10.37
N ILE A 87 21.00 0.97 -9.81
CA ILE A 87 20.21 -0.25 -9.62
C ILE A 87 19.03 -0.32 -10.60
N ASP A 88 19.12 0.36 -11.74
CA ASP A 88 18.05 0.45 -12.74
C ASP A 88 17.80 -0.91 -13.39
N ILE A 89 16.53 -1.34 -13.49
CA ILE A 89 16.18 -2.55 -14.22
C ILE A 89 15.43 -2.19 -15.49
N ARG A 90 16.07 -2.43 -16.62
CA ARG A 90 15.53 -2.09 -17.93
C ARG A 90 14.60 -3.17 -18.46
N PRO A 91 13.67 -2.84 -19.38
CA PRO A 91 12.76 -3.81 -19.99
C PRO A 91 13.46 -4.97 -20.72
N ASP A 92 14.72 -4.81 -21.12
CA ASP A 92 15.54 -5.85 -21.74
C ASP A 92 16.37 -6.68 -20.74
N GLY A 93 16.14 -6.49 -19.43
CA GLY A 93 16.78 -7.23 -18.35
C GLY A 93 18.16 -6.72 -17.95
N GLN A 94 18.66 -5.64 -18.59
CA GLN A 94 19.88 -4.98 -18.10
C GLN A 94 19.66 -4.47 -16.67
N GLY A 95 20.63 -4.75 -15.80
CA GLY A 95 20.61 -4.38 -14.38
C GLY A 95 20.10 -5.46 -13.43
N LEU A 96 19.48 -6.55 -13.94
CA LEU A 96 18.98 -7.63 -13.08
C LEU A 96 20.09 -8.24 -12.22
N PRO A 97 19.94 -8.26 -10.87
CA PRO A 97 20.85 -8.99 -10.00
C PRO A 97 20.63 -10.50 -10.14
N ASP A 98 21.64 -11.29 -9.75
CA ASP A 98 21.49 -12.74 -9.62
C ASP A 98 20.53 -13.04 -8.47
N GLY A 99 19.61 -13.98 -8.68
CA GLY A 99 18.64 -14.37 -7.67
C GLY A 99 17.43 -15.09 -8.25
N SER A 100 16.58 -15.57 -7.34
CA SER A 100 15.33 -16.27 -7.64
C SER A 100 14.38 -16.21 -6.45
N GLY A 101 13.08 -16.30 -6.72
CA GLY A 101 12.06 -16.40 -5.69
C GLY A 101 10.75 -16.98 -6.23
N ASP A 102 10.13 -17.84 -5.43
CA ASP A 102 8.84 -18.46 -5.76
C ASP A 102 7.65 -17.69 -5.19
N VAL A 103 6.45 -18.01 -5.70
CA VAL A 103 5.20 -17.38 -5.27
C VAL A 103 4.95 -17.55 -3.77
N TRP A 104 5.25 -18.72 -3.21
CA TRP A 104 5.00 -19.04 -1.78
C TRP A 104 5.86 -18.18 -0.85
N THR A 105 7.15 -18.09 -1.14
CA THR A 105 8.09 -17.23 -0.42
C THR A 105 7.68 -15.77 -0.61
N GLY A 106 7.31 -15.39 -1.83
CA GLY A 106 6.91 -14.04 -2.17
C GLY A 106 5.70 -13.57 -1.39
N GLU A 107 4.74 -14.47 -1.21
CA GLU A 107 3.56 -14.23 -0.43
C GLU A 107 3.88 -14.02 1.06
N GLU A 108 4.78 -14.80 1.65
CA GLU A 108 5.23 -14.61 3.04
C GLU A 108 5.86 -13.24 3.22
N VAL A 109 6.80 -12.86 2.35
CA VAL A 109 7.46 -11.55 2.42
C VAL A 109 6.46 -10.41 2.19
N PHE A 110 5.52 -10.58 1.27
CA PHE A 110 4.45 -9.59 1.01
C PHE A 110 3.50 -9.45 2.21
N VAL A 111 3.15 -10.58 2.83
CA VAL A 111 2.39 -10.70 4.07
C VAL A 111 3.21 -10.29 5.31
N GLU A 112 4.47 -9.94 5.18
CA GLU A 112 5.18 -9.27 6.26
C GLU A 112 5.24 -7.77 6.00
N ASN A 113 5.67 -7.40 4.79
CA ASN A 113 6.17 -6.07 4.48
C ASN A 113 5.20 -5.17 3.69
N CYS A 114 4.22 -5.75 2.99
CA CYS A 114 3.39 -5.03 2.01
C CYS A 114 1.90 -5.00 2.40
N ALA A 115 1.43 -6.09 3.00
CA ALA A 115 0.04 -6.39 3.36
C ALA A 115 -0.77 -5.22 3.94
N MET A 116 -0.13 -4.53 4.89
CA MET A 116 -0.77 -3.50 5.70
C MET A 116 -1.33 -2.33 4.87
N CYS A 117 -0.75 -2.10 3.69
CA CYS A 117 -1.19 -1.07 2.77
C CYS A 117 -1.83 -1.68 1.52
N HIS A 118 -1.24 -2.73 0.97
CA HIS A 118 -1.64 -3.25 -0.33
C HIS A 118 -2.72 -4.33 -0.29
N GLY A 119 -3.17 -4.76 0.90
CA GLY A 119 -4.15 -5.85 1.04
C GLY A 119 -3.49 -7.20 0.79
N ASP A 120 -3.95 -8.28 1.42
CA ASP A 120 -3.23 -9.56 1.42
C ASP A 120 -3.02 -10.10 -0.01
N PHE A 121 -3.90 -9.75 -0.94
CA PHE A 121 -3.88 -10.17 -2.34
C PHE A 121 -3.61 -9.00 -3.32
N GLY A 122 -3.08 -7.88 -2.85
CA GLY A 122 -2.84 -6.70 -3.69
C GLY A 122 -4.09 -5.89 -4.03
N GLU A 123 -5.22 -6.11 -3.35
CA GLU A 123 -6.51 -5.45 -3.57
C GLU A 123 -6.63 -4.04 -2.95
N ALA A 124 -5.58 -3.58 -2.27
CA ALA A 124 -5.48 -2.39 -1.44
C ALA A 124 -6.27 -2.40 -0.13
N VAL A 125 -5.71 -1.74 0.89
CA VAL A 125 -6.40 -1.37 2.12
C VAL A 125 -6.72 0.13 2.10
N GLY A 126 -8.00 0.47 2.25
CA GLY A 126 -8.44 1.88 2.31
C GLY A 126 -8.22 2.62 0.98
N ARG A 127 -7.31 3.62 0.99
CA ARG A 127 -6.97 4.44 -0.19
C ARG A 127 -5.55 4.19 -0.72
N TRP A 128 -4.89 3.15 -0.24
CA TRP A 128 -3.60 2.74 -0.79
C TRP A 128 -3.75 2.18 -2.22
N PRO A 129 -2.67 2.11 -3.01
CA PRO A 129 -2.73 1.59 -4.38
C PRO A 129 -3.07 0.10 -4.43
N ALA A 130 -4.00 -0.26 -5.32
CA ALA A 130 -4.25 -1.65 -5.70
C ALA A 130 -3.14 -2.12 -6.67
N LEU A 131 -2.56 -3.28 -6.38
CA LEU A 131 -1.53 -3.93 -7.18
C LEU A 131 -2.12 -4.99 -8.11
N ALA A 132 -3.30 -5.51 -7.78
CA ALA A 132 -4.01 -6.54 -8.54
C ALA A 132 -5.45 -6.16 -8.90
N GLY A 133 -5.97 -6.79 -9.96
CA GLY A 133 -7.32 -6.57 -10.48
C GLY A 133 -7.39 -5.51 -11.58
N GLY A 134 -8.60 -5.06 -11.94
CA GLY A 134 -8.80 -4.00 -12.94
C GLY A 134 -8.65 -4.45 -14.40
N LEU A 135 -8.56 -5.75 -14.68
CA LEU A 135 -8.59 -6.28 -16.04
C LEU A 135 -9.86 -5.83 -16.78
N ASN A 136 -9.71 -5.43 -18.05
CA ASN A 136 -10.80 -4.93 -18.90
C ASN A 136 -11.54 -3.69 -18.33
N THR A 137 -10.85 -2.86 -17.55
CA THR A 137 -11.40 -1.59 -17.04
C THR A 137 -10.87 -0.34 -17.77
N LEU A 138 -9.85 -0.46 -18.61
CA LEU A 138 -9.13 0.69 -19.19
C LEU A 138 -10.00 1.61 -20.07
N GLU A 139 -11.12 1.11 -20.59
CA GLU A 139 -12.08 1.88 -21.41
C GLU A 139 -13.26 2.46 -20.61
N ARG A 140 -13.34 2.18 -19.30
CA ARG A 140 -14.42 2.70 -18.43
C ARG A 140 -14.16 4.15 -18.06
N ASP A 141 -15.19 4.84 -17.56
CA ASP A 141 -15.07 6.20 -17.03
C ASP A 141 -14.11 6.25 -15.82
N ASP A 142 -14.03 5.16 -15.05
CA ASP A 142 -13.20 4.98 -13.85
C ASP A 142 -12.27 3.74 -13.97
N PRO A 143 -11.19 3.81 -14.78
CA PRO A 143 -10.31 2.66 -14.99
C PRO A 143 -9.51 2.31 -13.72
N VAL A 144 -9.42 1.02 -13.41
CA VAL A 144 -8.60 0.48 -12.32
C VAL A 144 -7.26 0.00 -12.90
N LYS A 145 -6.24 0.82 -12.73
CA LYS A 145 -4.91 0.66 -13.36
C LYS A 145 -3.92 0.04 -12.39
N THR A 146 -3.65 -1.24 -12.54
CA THR A 146 -2.81 -2.06 -11.65
C THR A 146 -1.62 -2.62 -12.41
N VAL A 147 -0.81 -3.46 -11.76
CA VAL A 147 0.31 -4.16 -12.41
C VAL A 147 -0.21 -5.03 -13.55
N GLY A 148 -1.21 -5.89 -13.32
CA GLY A 148 -1.74 -6.78 -14.35
C GLY A 148 -2.60 -6.08 -15.41
N SER A 149 -3.31 -5.00 -15.06
CA SER A 149 -4.21 -4.34 -16.01
C SER A 149 -3.55 -3.28 -16.89
N TYR A 150 -2.47 -2.64 -16.41
CA TYR A 150 -1.94 -1.45 -17.06
C TYR A 150 -0.43 -1.49 -17.31
N TRP A 151 0.39 -2.09 -16.45
CA TRP A 151 1.84 -1.93 -16.56
C TRP A 151 2.41 -2.69 -17.77
N PRO A 152 3.36 -2.10 -18.52
CA PRO A 152 3.88 -2.72 -19.75
C PRO A 152 5.01 -3.71 -19.52
N TYR A 153 5.79 -3.57 -18.43
CA TYR A 153 7.03 -4.32 -18.25
C TYR A 153 7.19 -4.79 -16.80
N LEU A 154 7.60 -6.05 -16.64
CA LEU A 154 7.93 -6.63 -15.34
C LEU A 154 9.14 -5.94 -14.69
N SER A 155 10.07 -5.43 -15.50
CA SER A 155 11.26 -4.71 -15.02
C SER A 155 10.88 -3.52 -14.13
N THR A 156 9.80 -2.81 -14.46
CA THR A 156 9.31 -1.68 -13.65
C THR A 156 8.80 -2.13 -12.28
N VAL A 157 8.19 -3.32 -12.19
CA VAL A 157 7.73 -3.90 -10.92
C VAL A 157 8.94 -4.18 -10.03
N TYR A 158 9.92 -4.91 -10.56
CA TYR A 158 11.14 -5.25 -9.81
C TYR A 158 11.91 -4.00 -9.37
N ASP A 159 12.24 -3.09 -10.31
CA ASP A 159 13.02 -1.87 -10.02
C ASP A 159 12.33 -1.01 -8.96
N TYR A 160 11.02 -0.79 -9.12
CA TYR A 160 10.28 0.04 -8.19
C TYR A 160 10.21 -0.57 -6.78
N ILE A 161 10.03 -1.88 -6.67
CA ILE A 161 10.05 -2.57 -5.38
C ILE A 161 11.44 -2.43 -4.74
N ASN A 162 12.49 -2.77 -5.47
CA ASN A 162 13.88 -2.67 -5.02
C ASN A 162 14.24 -1.26 -4.54
N ARG A 163 13.82 -0.24 -5.29
CA ARG A 163 14.24 1.15 -5.09
C ARG A 163 13.39 1.91 -4.09
N ALA A 164 12.10 1.61 -3.98
CA ALA A 164 11.14 2.49 -3.31
C ALA A 164 10.20 1.79 -2.33
N MET A 165 10.27 0.46 -2.20
CA MET A 165 9.44 -0.29 -1.27
C MET A 165 10.28 -1.08 -0.25
N PRO A 166 9.73 -1.38 0.94
CA PRO A 166 8.43 -0.93 1.47
C PRO A 166 8.36 0.59 1.73
N PHE A 167 7.18 1.18 1.63
CA PHE A 167 7.01 2.63 1.86
C PHE A 167 7.39 3.00 3.30
N GLY A 168 8.38 3.89 3.45
CA GLY A 168 8.94 4.29 4.74
C GLY A 168 10.17 3.47 5.17
N HIS A 169 10.51 2.40 4.45
CA HIS A 169 11.67 1.55 4.70
C HIS A 169 12.26 1.00 3.38
N ALA A 170 12.38 1.85 2.37
CA ALA A 170 12.85 1.46 1.04
C ALA A 170 14.30 0.94 1.04
N GLN A 171 14.64 0.11 0.05
CA GLN A 171 15.97 -0.52 -0.11
C GLN A 171 16.35 -1.45 1.06
N SER A 172 15.35 -2.06 1.70
CA SER A 172 15.56 -3.00 2.81
C SER A 172 15.42 -4.48 2.44
N LEU A 173 15.07 -4.76 1.19
CA LEU A 173 14.81 -6.13 0.71
C LEU A 173 16.01 -6.63 -0.08
N GLU A 174 16.29 -7.91 0.05
CA GLU A 174 17.32 -8.61 -0.72
C GLU A 174 16.80 -9.00 -2.12
N PRO A 175 17.69 -9.21 -3.11
CA PRO A 175 17.29 -9.58 -4.47
C PRO A 175 16.31 -10.76 -4.56
N ASP A 176 16.55 -11.84 -3.81
CA ASP A 176 15.68 -13.02 -3.80
C ASP A 176 14.28 -12.71 -3.27
N GLU A 177 14.18 -11.86 -2.23
CA GLU A 177 12.89 -11.41 -1.69
C GLU A 177 12.12 -10.58 -2.73
N ILE A 178 12.81 -9.75 -3.50
CA ILE A 178 12.19 -8.93 -4.55
C ILE A 178 11.71 -9.80 -5.71
N TYR A 179 12.50 -10.81 -6.13
CA TYR A 179 12.05 -11.81 -7.11
C TYR A 179 10.80 -12.55 -6.60
N ALA A 180 10.81 -12.97 -5.34
CA ALA A 180 9.69 -13.68 -4.73
C ALA A 180 8.43 -12.80 -4.70
N ILE A 181 8.50 -11.57 -4.18
CA ILE A 181 7.38 -10.62 -4.19
C ILE A 181 6.88 -10.37 -5.62
N THR A 182 7.79 -10.24 -6.59
CA THR A 182 7.43 -10.03 -7.98
C THR A 182 6.68 -11.25 -8.54
N ALA A 183 7.11 -12.47 -8.24
CA ALA A 183 6.40 -13.70 -8.57
C ALA A 183 5.00 -13.73 -7.93
N TYR A 184 4.88 -13.34 -6.67
CA TYR A 184 3.60 -13.24 -5.99
C TYR A 184 2.65 -12.23 -6.63
N ILE A 185 3.15 -11.05 -7.01
CA ILE A 185 2.36 -10.03 -7.73
C ILE A 185 1.87 -10.55 -9.08
N LEU A 186 2.69 -11.33 -9.80
CA LEU A 186 2.27 -12.00 -11.04
C LEU A 186 1.13 -13.00 -10.76
N TYR A 187 1.25 -13.79 -9.69
CA TYR A 187 0.26 -14.78 -9.28
C TYR A 187 -1.09 -14.14 -8.95
N VAL A 188 -1.13 -13.10 -8.09
CA VAL A 188 -2.40 -12.43 -7.73
C VAL A 188 -3.03 -11.64 -8.89
N ASN A 189 -2.30 -11.48 -10.00
CA ASN A 189 -2.82 -10.93 -11.27
C ASN A 189 -3.20 -12.01 -12.29
N ASP A 190 -3.26 -13.28 -11.88
CA ASP A 190 -3.59 -14.44 -12.73
C ASP A 190 -2.63 -14.61 -13.94
N LEU A 191 -1.36 -14.23 -13.79
CA LEU A 191 -0.35 -14.31 -14.87
C LEU A 191 0.53 -15.56 -14.80
N VAL A 192 0.64 -16.17 -13.62
CA VAL A 192 1.42 -17.38 -13.35
C VAL A 192 0.69 -18.25 -12.32
N GLU A 193 1.05 -19.53 -12.26
CA GLU A 193 0.51 -20.49 -11.29
C GLU A 193 1.20 -20.39 -9.92
N ASP A 194 0.64 -21.05 -8.91
CA ASP A 194 1.10 -21.01 -7.51
C ASP A 194 2.48 -21.68 -7.30
N ASP A 195 2.94 -22.52 -8.21
CA ASP A 195 4.25 -23.18 -8.17
C ASP A 195 5.33 -22.48 -9.01
N PHE A 196 5.04 -21.27 -9.51
CA PHE A 196 5.97 -20.51 -10.33
C PHE A 196 7.15 -19.95 -9.52
N GLU A 197 8.34 -20.01 -10.11
CA GLU A 197 9.57 -19.43 -9.59
C GLU A 197 10.13 -18.41 -10.60
N LEU A 198 10.26 -17.16 -10.18
CA LEU A 198 10.86 -16.10 -10.99
C LEU A 198 12.36 -16.03 -10.70
N SER A 199 13.18 -15.92 -11.73
CA SER A 199 14.62 -15.77 -11.60
C SER A 199 15.16 -14.83 -12.67
N ARG A 200 16.42 -14.42 -12.50
CA ARG A 200 17.15 -13.67 -13.54
C ARG A 200 17.04 -14.31 -14.93
N ASP A 201 17.10 -15.64 -15.00
CA ASP A 201 17.20 -16.39 -16.26
C ASP A 201 15.87 -16.46 -17.01
N ASN A 202 14.75 -16.49 -16.30
CA ASN A 202 13.42 -16.58 -16.91
C ASN A 202 12.65 -15.24 -16.90
N PHE A 203 13.20 -14.18 -16.30
CA PHE A 203 12.53 -12.89 -16.13
C PHE A 203 11.90 -12.34 -17.42
N LEU A 204 12.64 -12.44 -18.54
CA LEU A 204 12.21 -11.91 -19.84
C LEU A 204 11.21 -12.81 -20.58
N THR A 205 10.86 -13.97 -20.01
CA THR A 205 9.83 -14.86 -20.58
C THR A 205 8.42 -14.46 -20.16
N VAL A 206 8.28 -13.61 -19.14
CA VAL A 206 7.00 -13.13 -18.64
C VAL A 206 6.51 -11.97 -19.51
N GLU A 207 5.39 -12.15 -20.19
CA GLU A 207 4.75 -11.11 -21.00
C GLU A 207 3.63 -10.41 -20.21
N MET A 208 3.76 -9.10 -20.03
CA MET A 208 2.71 -8.30 -19.37
C MET A 208 1.54 -8.02 -20.32
N PRO A 209 0.27 -8.11 -19.87
CA PRO A 209 -0.90 -8.00 -20.75
C PRO A 209 -0.99 -6.69 -21.54
N ASN A 210 -0.50 -5.58 -20.98
CA ASN A 210 -0.64 -4.25 -21.55
C ASN A 210 0.63 -3.72 -22.25
N SER A 211 1.62 -4.57 -22.51
CA SER A 211 2.94 -4.21 -23.06
C SER A 211 2.90 -3.45 -24.39
N GLN A 212 1.88 -3.69 -25.22
CA GLN A 212 1.77 -3.08 -26.56
C GLN A 212 0.92 -1.80 -26.63
N ASN A 213 0.28 -1.40 -25.53
CA ASN A 213 -0.73 -0.34 -25.54
C ASN A 213 -0.20 1.03 -25.08
N PHE A 214 1.11 1.22 -25.18
CA PHE A 214 1.77 2.50 -24.91
C PHE A 214 2.40 3.02 -26.20
N TYR A 215 2.25 4.32 -26.45
CA TYR A 215 2.81 4.99 -27.62
C TYR A 215 3.52 6.27 -27.18
N LEU A 216 4.49 6.69 -27.99
CA LEU A 216 5.15 7.98 -27.78
C LEU A 216 4.14 9.11 -28.01
N ASP A 217 4.30 10.19 -27.25
CA ASP A 217 3.46 11.38 -27.34
C ASP A 217 3.23 11.83 -28.79
N ASP A 218 1.97 11.74 -29.25
CA ASP A 218 1.53 12.04 -30.61
C ASP A 218 0.79 13.38 -30.71
N ARG A 219 0.76 14.18 -29.64
CA ARG A 219 0.04 15.48 -29.60
C ARG A 219 0.50 16.44 -30.69
N ALA A 220 1.73 16.30 -31.17
CA ALA A 220 2.23 17.08 -32.30
C ALA A 220 1.42 16.87 -33.60
N GLU A 221 0.83 15.69 -33.76
CA GLU A 221 0.04 15.26 -34.91
C GLU A 221 -1.46 15.37 -34.64
N THR A 222 -1.92 14.98 -33.44
CA THR A 222 -3.34 14.87 -33.10
C THR A 222 -3.95 16.15 -32.54
N GLU A 223 -3.19 16.94 -31.79
CA GLU A 223 -3.71 18.09 -31.02
C GLU A 223 -3.18 19.44 -31.51
N LEU A 224 -1.86 19.59 -31.65
CA LEU A 224 -1.24 20.87 -32.01
C LEU A 224 -1.78 21.48 -33.31
N PRO A 225 -2.09 20.70 -34.37
CA PRO A 225 -2.73 21.25 -35.57
C PRO A 225 -4.13 21.82 -35.31
N LEU A 226 -4.86 21.28 -34.33
CA LEU A 226 -6.17 21.78 -33.91
C LEU A 226 -6.03 23.07 -33.10
N PHE A 227 -5.04 23.15 -32.20
CA PHE A 227 -4.87 24.28 -31.29
C PHE A 227 -4.13 25.48 -31.89
N ARG A 228 -3.42 25.31 -33.01
CA ARG A 228 -2.69 26.39 -33.70
C ARG A 228 -3.53 27.14 -34.74
N GLN A 229 -4.81 26.82 -34.86
CA GLN A 229 -5.73 27.57 -35.72
C GLN A 229 -5.97 28.98 -35.16
N SER A 230 -6.34 29.93 -36.02
CA SER A 230 -6.71 31.26 -35.54
C SER A 230 -7.94 31.18 -34.65
N PRO A 231 -7.88 31.67 -33.39
CA PRO A 231 -9.02 31.58 -32.48
C PRO A 231 -10.17 32.47 -32.95
N CYS A 232 -11.39 32.13 -32.57
CA CYS A 232 -12.54 33.02 -32.75
C CYS A 232 -12.37 34.29 -31.89
N MET A 233 -12.65 35.45 -32.49
CA MET A 233 -12.52 36.75 -31.81
C MET A 233 -13.87 37.40 -31.45
N SER A 234 -14.95 37.08 -32.17
CA SER A 234 -16.28 37.67 -31.93
C SER A 234 -17.39 36.68 -32.27
N GLY A 235 -18.48 36.70 -31.48
CA GLY A 235 -19.65 35.85 -31.71
C GLY A 235 -19.37 34.33 -31.60
N CYS A 236 -18.50 33.93 -30.67
CA CYS A 236 -17.89 32.58 -30.69
C CYS A 236 -18.75 31.44 -30.14
N LYS A 237 -19.74 31.74 -29.30
CA LYS A 237 -20.67 30.76 -28.73
C LYS A 237 -22.07 31.35 -28.72
N GLU A 238 -23.06 30.48 -28.91
CA GLU A 238 -24.49 30.84 -28.86
C GLU A 238 -25.02 30.87 -27.42
N SER A 239 -24.44 30.06 -26.53
CA SER A 239 -24.82 29.96 -25.12
C SER A 239 -23.59 29.88 -24.21
N VAL A 240 -23.77 30.37 -22.98
CA VAL A 240 -22.80 30.36 -21.87
C VAL A 240 -23.41 29.78 -20.60
N GLU A 241 -24.37 28.88 -20.75
CA GLU A 241 -25.01 28.18 -19.63
C GLU A 241 -23.97 27.48 -18.75
N ILE A 242 -24.15 27.59 -17.44
CA ILE A 242 -23.24 26.99 -16.47
C ILE A 242 -23.65 25.53 -16.26
N THR A 243 -22.74 24.60 -16.54
CA THR A 243 -23.00 23.16 -16.45
C THR A 243 -22.47 22.52 -15.17
N MET A 244 -21.48 23.15 -14.51
CA MET A 244 -20.84 22.62 -13.30
C MET A 244 -20.39 23.77 -12.38
N HIS A 245 -20.55 23.58 -11.07
CA HIS A 245 -20.08 24.50 -10.03
C HIS A 245 -19.20 23.73 -9.03
N ALA A 246 -17.97 24.18 -8.81
CA ALA A 246 -17.07 23.56 -7.84
C ALA A 246 -17.63 23.58 -6.40
N SER A 247 -18.41 24.61 -6.07
CA SER A 247 -19.11 24.74 -4.79
C SER A 247 -20.19 23.68 -4.55
N VAL A 248 -20.57 22.89 -5.58
CA VAL A 248 -21.48 21.75 -5.41
C VAL A 248 -20.74 20.53 -4.87
N LEU A 249 -19.44 20.38 -5.19
CA LEU A 249 -18.61 19.29 -4.65
C LEU A 249 -18.08 19.61 -3.24
N ASP A 250 -17.79 20.88 -2.98
CA ASP A 250 -17.41 21.42 -1.66
C ASP A 250 -16.31 20.64 -0.93
N VAL A 251 -15.24 20.29 -1.65
CA VAL A 251 -14.06 19.58 -1.12
C VAL A 251 -12.82 20.48 -1.00
N THR A 252 -13.01 21.81 -1.12
CA THR A 252 -11.91 22.78 -0.99
C THR A 252 -11.81 23.20 0.47
N PRO A 253 -10.63 23.12 1.11
CA PRO A 253 -10.50 23.54 2.51
C PRO A 253 -10.90 25.00 2.70
N ASP A 254 -11.74 25.27 3.69
CA ASP A 254 -12.14 26.62 4.07
C ASP A 254 -10.99 27.36 4.77
N THR A 255 -10.98 28.68 4.60
CA THR A 255 -10.25 29.56 5.49
C THR A 255 -11.10 29.84 6.73
N ASP A 256 -10.50 29.97 7.91
CA ASP A 256 -11.19 30.32 9.17
C ASP A 256 -11.95 31.69 9.16
N GLU A 257 -12.05 32.36 8.00
CA GLU A 257 -12.95 33.49 7.81
C GLU A 257 -14.34 32.96 7.45
N PRO A 258 -15.40 33.34 8.18
CA PRO A 258 -16.75 32.89 7.89
C PRO A 258 -17.11 33.31 6.46
N ALA A 259 -17.31 32.31 5.59
CA ALA A 259 -17.76 32.52 4.24
C ALA A 259 -19.06 33.35 4.28
N ALA A 260 -19.08 34.46 3.55
CA ALA A 260 -20.29 35.26 3.43
C ALA A 260 -21.39 34.37 2.84
N GLU A 261 -22.43 34.11 3.65
CA GLU A 261 -23.58 33.29 3.28
C GLU A 261 -24.10 33.68 1.90
N THR A 262 -23.91 32.80 0.93
CA THR A 262 -24.59 32.87 -0.36
C THR A 262 -25.68 31.82 -0.36
N SER A 263 -26.89 32.32 -0.14
CA SER A 263 -28.21 31.68 -0.15
C SER A 263 -28.25 30.19 -0.49
N GLU A 264 -28.60 29.39 0.51
CA GLU A 264 -29.10 28.03 0.41
C GLU A 264 -30.10 27.88 -0.74
N SER A 265 -29.79 27.02 -1.71
CA SER A 265 -30.82 26.39 -2.53
C SER A 265 -31.20 25.08 -1.85
N THR A 266 -32.39 25.09 -1.25
CA THR A 266 -33.00 24.00 -0.51
C THR A 266 -33.03 22.71 -1.33
N VAL A 267 -32.24 21.71 -0.92
CA VAL A 267 -32.51 20.30 -1.22
C VAL A 267 -33.10 19.71 0.05
N GLN A 268 -34.37 19.29 -0.02
CA GLN A 268 -35.05 18.63 1.10
C GLN A 268 -34.37 17.30 1.41
N GLU A 269 -33.63 17.28 2.50
CA GLU A 269 -33.13 16.09 3.15
C GLU A 269 -34.27 15.48 3.98
N VAL A 270 -34.63 14.23 3.67
CA VAL A 270 -35.53 13.44 4.51
C VAL A 270 -34.66 12.77 5.56
N THR A 271 -34.57 13.38 6.73
CA THR A 271 -33.92 12.80 7.91
C THR A 271 -34.83 11.74 8.53
N ALA A 272 -34.42 10.48 8.44
CA ALA A 272 -34.88 9.44 9.35
C ALA A 272 -33.90 9.41 10.53
N GLU A 273 -34.33 10.05 11.61
CA GLU A 273 -33.68 10.10 12.91
C GLU A 273 -33.72 8.71 13.57
N LEU A 274 -32.56 8.21 14.00
CA LEU A 274 -32.47 7.08 14.91
C LEU A 274 -31.51 7.46 16.03
N GLU A 275 -32.13 7.74 17.17
CA GLU A 275 -31.51 7.99 18.46
C GLU A 275 -30.58 6.84 18.86
N VAL A 276 -29.33 7.17 19.15
CA VAL A 276 -28.39 6.27 19.82
C VAL A 276 -28.68 6.35 21.31
N ALA A 277 -29.34 5.34 21.84
CA ALA A 277 -29.45 5.12 23.28
C ALA A 277 -28.24 4.32 23.75
N GLU A 278 -27.42 4.97 24.58
CA GLU A 278 -26.29 4.41 25.30
C GLU A 278 -26.78 3.43 26.38
N GLN A 279 -26.29 2.19 26.38
CA GLN A 279 -26.46 1.29 27.52
C GLN A 279 -25.19 0.51 27.86
N GLU A 280 -24.91 0.55 29.17
CA GLU A 280 -23.84 -0.03 29.97
C GLU A 280 -23.46 -1.48 29.69
N ILE A 281 -22.15 -1.71 29.87
CA ILE A 281 -21.46 -3.00 29.91
C ILE A 281 -21.85 -3.76 31.19
N ALA A 282 -22.25 -5.03 31.03
CA ALA A 282 -22.30 -6.00 32.13
C ALA A 282 -21.55 -7.29 31.74
N GLU A 283 -20.64 -7.71 32.62
CA GLU A 283 -19.88 -8.98 32.61
C GLU A 283 -20.78 -10.21 32.89
N PRO A 284 -20.30 -11.46 32.68
CA PRO A 284 -21.03 -12.48 31.94
C PRO A 284 -21.60 -13.58 32.83
N GLU A 285 -22.76 -14.13 32.46
CA GLU A 285 -23.16 -15.46 32.92
C GLU A 285 -23.83 -16.29 31.79
N ALA A 286 -23.29 -17.50 31.63
CA ALA A 286 -23.96 -18.76 31.32
C ALA A 286 -24.78 -18.92 30.00
N ILE A 287 -24.06 -19.45 29.01
CA ILE A 287 -24.44 -20.44 27.97
C ILE A 287 -25.83 -21.08 28.14
N THR A 288 -26.75 -20.84 27.19
CA THR A 288 -27.72 -21.84 26.70
C THR A 288 -28.11 -21.61 25.23
N GLU A 289 -27.96 -22.68 24.45
CA GLU A 289 -28.73 -23.09 23.26
C GLU A 289 -28.88 -22.16 22.04
N VAL A 290 -28.17 -22.55 20.97
CA VAL A 290 -28.21 -22.05 19.59
C VAL A 290 -29.59 -22.25 18.97
N THR A 291 -30.25 -21.18 18.50
CA THR A 291 -31.10 -21.14 17.28
C THR A 291 -31.68 -19.74 17.05
N SER A 292 -30.80 -18.76 16.85
CA SER A 292 -31.06 -17.62 15.96
C SER A 292 -29.73 -16.92 15.76
N VAL A 293 -29.19 -16.97 14.55
CA VAL A 293 -28.00 -16.18 14.22
C VAL A 293 -28.42 -14.72 14.29
N ASP A 294 -27.73 -13.91 15.09
CA ASP A 294 -28.04 -12.48 15.23
C ASP A 294 -27.91 -11.78 13.85
N PRO A 295 -28.99 -11.17 13.33
CA PRO A 295 -28.96 -10.47 12.04
C PRO A 295 -27.90 -9.36 11.95
N GLY A 296 -27.61 -8.69 13.08
CA GLY A 296 -26.55 -7.68 13.15
C GLY A 296 -25.17 -8.30 12.92
N LEU A 297 -24.90 -9.43 13.56
CA LEU A 297 -23.67 -10.20 13.41
C LEU A 297 -23.52 -10.77 11.98
N VAL A 298 -24.61 -11.23 11.36
CA VAL A 298 -24.61 -11.69 9.96
C VAL A 298 -24.22 -10.56 9.01
N THR A 299 -24.79 -9.37 9.20
CA THR A 299 -24.51 -8.20 8.35
C THR A 299 -23.04 -7.76 8.51
N ALA A 300 -22.53 -7.75 9.75
CA ALA A 300 -21.12 -7.49 10.01
C ALA A 300 -20.22 -8.55 9.34
N GLY A 301 -20.60 -9.83 9.44
CA GLY A 301 -19.88 -10.96 8.86
C GLY A 301 -19.81 -10.92 7.35
N GLU A 302 -20.88 -10.52 6.67
CA GLU A 302 -20.87 -10.28 5.21
C GLU A 302 -19.87 -9.18 4.84
N GLY A 303 -19.77 -8.13 5.66
CA GLY A 303 -18.77 -7.08 5.52
C GLY A 303 -17.32 -7.58 5.68
N VAL A 304 -17.08 -8.47 6.65
CA VAL A 304 -15.78 -9.12 6.88
C VAL A 304 -15.43 -10.08 5.74
N PHE A 305 -16.42 -10.81 5.21
CA PHE A 305 -16.26 -11.78 4.13
C PHE A 305 -15.68 -11.18 2.83
N ARG A 306 -15.73 -9.85 2.67
CA ARG A 306 -15.05 -9.16 1.55
C ARG A 306 -13.57 -9.54 1.43
N GLN A 307 -12.88 -9.74 2.56
CA GLN A 307 -11.48 -10.20 2.61
C GLN A 307 -11.32 -11.62 2.03
N CYS A 308 -12.34 -12.46 2.13
CA CYS A 308 -12.35 -13.83 1.61
C CYS A 308 -12.82 -13.90 0.15
N SER A 309 -13.53 -12.88 -0.34
CA SER A 309 -14.24 -12.89 -1.62
C SER A 309 -13.34 -12.91 -2.86
N ALA A 310 -12.05 -12.54 -2.69
CA ALA A 310 -11.03 -12.67 -3.71
C ALA A 310 -10.83 -14.15 -4.09
N CYS A 311 -10.72 -15.03 -3.09
CA CYS A 311 -10.42 -16.45 -3.31
C CYS A 311 -11.65 -17.35 -3.28
N HIS A 312 -12.65 -17.01 -2.46
CA HIS A 312 -13.79 -17.85 -2.18
C HIS A 312 -15.09 -17.25 -2.70
N LYS A 313 -15.93 -18.11 -3.29
CA LYS A 313 -17.30 -17.76 -3.69
C LYS A 313 -18.32 -18.40 -2.76
N VAL A 314 -19.43 -17.70 -2.56
CA VAL A 314 -20.58 -18.11 -1.74
C VAL A 314 -21.89 -17.79 -2.45
N GLY A 315 -22.96 -18.46 -2.05
CA GLY A 315 -24.30 -18.30 -2.61
C GLY A 315 -24.62 -19.25 -3.77
N PRO A 316 -25.80 -19.10 -4.40
CA PRO A 316 -26.26 -19.98 -5.46
C PRO A 316 -25.30 -20.02 -6.65
N GLY A 317 -24.83 -21.21 -7.02
CA GLY A 317 -23.91 -21.40 -8.15
C GLY A 317 -22.45 -21.05 -7.86
N ALA A 318 -22.05 -20.92 -6.58
CA ALA A 318 -20.66 -20.70 -6.21
C ALA A 318 -19.75 -21.81 -6.77
N ALA A 319 -18.69 -21.40 -7.46
CA ALA A 319 -17.69 -22.29 -8.05
C ALA A 319 -16.34 -22.16 -7.32
N ASN A 320 -15.48 -23.16 -7.49
CA ASN A 320 -14.10 -23.12 -7.02
C ASN A 320 -13.28 -22.10 -7.83
N GLY A 321 -12.34 -21.42 -7.17
CA GLY A 321 -11.37 -20.50 -7.78
C GLY A 321 -10.00 -20.70 -7.14
N VAL A 322 -9.36 -19.62 -6.71
CA VAL A 322 -8.14 -19.68 -5.89
C VAL A 322 -8.37 -20.52 -4.62
N GLY A 323 -9.54 -20.34 -3.99
CA GLY A 323 -10.02 -21.19 -2.89
C GLY A 323 -11.27 -22.01 -3.28
N PRO A 324 -11.61 -23.05 -2.49
CA PRO A 324 -12.86 -23.80 -2.67
C PRO A 324 -14.08 -22.93 -2.32
N HIS A 325 -15.26 -23.21 -2.89
CA HIS A 325 -16.47 -22.49 -2.45
C HIS A 325 -16.79 -22.77 -0.96
N LEU A 326 -17.39 -21.80 -0.29
CA LEU A 326 -17.61 -21.85 1.17
C LEU A 326 -19.06 -22.14 1.59
N ASN A 327 -19.97 -22.39 0.63
CA ASN A 327 -21.32 -22.88 0.96
C ASN A 327 -21.26 -24.14 1.82
N GLY A 328 -21.99 -24.15 2.94
CA GLY A 328 -22.02 -25.25 3.89
C GLY A 328 -20.67 -25.59 4.50
N VAL A 329 -19.73 -24.63 4.63
CA VAL A 329 -18.42 -24.92 5.25
C VAL A 329 -18.54 -25.22 6.75
N VAL A 330 -19.46 -24.55 7.45
CA VAL A 330 -19.68 -24.77 8.89
C VAL A 330 -20.28 -26.16 9.11
N GLY A 331 -19.55 -27.01 9.81
CA GLY A 331 -19.88 -28.42 10.06
C GLY A 331 -19.43 -29.40 8.98
N ARG A 332 -18.76 -28.94 7.91
CA ARG A 332 -18.25 -29.81 6.83
C ARG A 332 -16.89 -30.38 7.18
N ALA A 333 -16.60 -31.59 6.70
CA ALA A 333 -15.26 -32.17 6.78
C ALA A 333 -14.25 -31.31 6.01
N ALA A 334 -13.03 -31.18 6.53
CA ALA A 334 -11.95 -30.52 5.82
C ALA A 334 -11.67 -31.23 4.47
N GLY A 335 -11.20 -30.50 3.47
CA GLY A 335 -10.82 -31.09 2.18
C GLY A 335 -11.97 -31.67 1.34
N ALA A 336 -13.24 -31.42 1.67
CA ALA A 336 -14.37 -32.15 1.10
C ALA A 336 -15.02 -31.55 -0.16
N VAL A 337 -14.58 -30.39 -0.65
CA VAL A 337 -15.16 -29.79 -1.87
C VAL A 337 -14.64 -30.51 -3.11
N GLU A 338 -15.57 -31.05 -3.90
CA GLU A 338 -15.23 -31.77 -5.13
C GLU A 338 -14.56 -30.84 -6.15
N GLY A 339 -13.53 -31.36 -6.81
CA GLY A 339 -12.82 -30.67 -7.89
C GLY A 339 -11.85 -29.56 -7.44
N PHE A 340 -11.66 -29.34 -6.13
CA PHE A 340 -10.61 -28.42 -5.63
C PHE A 340 -9.33 -29.17 -5.24
N ARG A 341 -8.16 -28.63 -5.60
CA ARG A 341 -6.86 -29.23 -5.29
C ARG A 341 -6.30 -28.69 -3.97
N TYR A 342 -6.60 -29.37 -2.88
CA TYR A 342 -6.14 -29.00 -1.54
C TYR A 342 -4.62 -29.12 -1.34
N SER A 343 -4.12 -28.41 -0.31
CA SER A 343 -2.75 -28.57 0.19
C SER A 343 -2.55 -29.95 0.83
N GLY A 344 -1.29 -30.37 0.97
CA GLY A 344 -0.96 -31.59 1.71
C GLY A 344 -1.50 -31.50 3.15
N ALA A 345 -1.30 -30.36 3.81
CA ALA A 345 -1.76 -30.16 5.18
C ALA A 345 -3.29 -30.28 5.36
N ILE A 346 -4.09 -29.68 4.46
CA ILE A 346 -5.56 -29.81 4.52
C ILE A 346 -5.99 -31.26 4.22
N SER A 347 -5.29 -31.94 3.31
CA SER A 347 -5.58 -33.33 2.96
C SER A 347 -5.28 -34.26 4.16
N ASP A 348 -4.15 -34.07 4.82
CA ASP A 348 -3.77 -34.82 6.02
C ASP A 348 -4.75 -34.56 7.18
N ALA A 349 -5.19 -33.30 7.35
CA ALA A 349 -6.20 -32.94 8.35
C ALA A 349 -7.57 -33.56 8.05
N ALA A 350 -7.95 -33.65 6.77
CA ALA A 350 -9.16 -34.33 6.34
C ALA A 350 -9.10 -35.85 6.66
N GLU A 351 -7.97 -36.49 6.39
CA GLU A 351 -7.74 -37.90 6.76
C GLU A 351 -7.75 -38.14 8.27
N ALA A 352 -7.26 -37.17 9.04
CA ALA A 352 -7.34 -37.18 10.51
C ALA A 352 -8.76 -36.92 11.05
N GLY A 353 -9.74 -36.61 10.18
CA GLY A 353 -11.14 -36.44 10.54
C GLY A 353 -11.51 -35.04 11.00
N LEU A 354 -10.75 -34.00 10.61
CA LEU A 354 -11.06 -32.61 10.94
C LEU A 354 -12.42 -32.20 10.35
N VAL A 355 -13.27 -31.61 11.19
CA VAL A 355 -14.56 -31.03 10.83
C VAL A 355 -14.55 -29.55 11.21
N TRP A 356 -14.97 -28.68 10.29
CA TRP A 356 -15.04 -27.24 10.48
C TRP A 356 -16.19 -26.83 11.40
N ASN A 357 -16.10 -27.20 12.67
CA ASN A 357 -16.96 -26.66 13.71
C ASN A 357 -16.52 -25.22 14.07
N THR A 358 -17.30 -24.51 14.90
CA THR A 358 -17.00 -23.13 15.28
C THR A 358 -15.62 -22.96 15.90
N GLU A 359 -15.17 -23.88 16.76
CA GLU A 359 -13.87 -23.78 17.44
C GLU A 359 -12.71 -23.92 16.46
N GLU A 360 -12.73 -24.97 15.63
CA GLU A 360 -11.69 -25.23 14.64
C GLU A 360 -11.66 -24.16 13.55
N LEU A 361 -12.83 -23.70 13.12
CA LEU A 361 -12.94 -22.64 12.13
C LEU A 361 -12.47 -21.29 12.69
N SER A 362 -12.78 -20.96 13.95
CA SER A 362 -12.24 -19.77 14.61
C SER A 362 -10.73 -19.80 14.71
N ALA A 363 -10.15 -20.91 15.17
CA ALA A 363 -8.69 -21.04 15.31
C ALA A 363 -7.98 -20.95 13.96
N PHE A 364 -8.53 -21.59 12.92
CA PHE A 364 -7.99 -21.50 11.57
C PHE A 364 -8.17 -20.11 10.96
N LEU A 365 -9.28 -19.42 11.20
CA LEU A 365 -9.49 -18.05 10.70
C LEU A 365 -8.61 -17.02 11.41
N ALA A 366 -8.24 -17.25 12.67
CA ALA A 366 -7.36 -16.36 13.44
C ALA A 366 -5.90 -16.40 12.95
N ASP A 367 -5.39 -17.59 12.62
CA ASP A 367 -4.04 -17.79 12.09
C ASP A 367 -3.99 -19.09 11.26
N PRO A 368 -4.31 -19.03 9.96
CA PRO A 368 -4.35 -20.22 9.12
C PRO A 368 -3.05 -21.00 9.08
N ARG A 369 -1.93 -20.28 8.96
CA ARG A 369 -0.59 -20.88 8.81
C ARG A 369 -0.07 -21.41 10.14
N GLY A 370 -0.33 -20.71 11.25
CA GLY A 370 0.01 -21.19 12.58
C GLY A 370 -0.85 -22.36 13.03
N TYR A 371 -2.14 -22.36 12.69
CA TYR A 371 -3.05 -23.49 12.98
C TYR A 371 -2.70 -24.72 12.13
N MET A 372 -2.42 -24.52 10.83
CA MET A 372 -2.12 -25.60 9.90
C MET A 372 -0.91 -25.27 9.03
N ASN A 373 0.28 -25.65 9.51
CA ASN A 373 1.52 -25.47 8.77
C ASN A 373 1.47 -26.22 7.42
N GLY A 374 1.81 -25.51 6.33
CA GLY A 374 1.71 -26.04 4.96
C GLY A 374 0.30 -25.95 4.35
N THR A 375 -0.62 -25.21 4.98
CA THR A 375 -1.84 -24.78 4.29
C THR A 375 -1.49 -23.86 3.12
N ARG A 376 -2.19 -24.04 2.00
CA ARG A 376 -2.10 -23.14 0.83
C ARG A 376 -3.04 -21.93 0.96
N MET A 377 -3.86 -21.87 2.02
CA MET A 377 -4.66 -20.69 2.31
C MET A 377 -3.79 -19.64 2.98
N ALA A 378 -3.34 -18.70 2.17
CA ALA A 378 -2.45 -17.67 2.63
C ALA A 378 -3.21 -16.38 2.91
N PHE A 379 -3.54 -16.27 4.18
CA PHE A 379 -4.32 -15.19 4.73
C PHE A 379 -3.72 -14.89 6.09
N ARG A 380 -3.52 -13.60 6.41
CA ARG A 380 -2.91 -13.18 7.69
C ARG A 380 -3.71 -13.59 8.92
N GLY A 381 -4.96 -13.95 8.72
CA GLY A 381 -5.92 -14.21 9.77
C GLY A 381 -6.76 -12.99 10.11
N VAL A 382 -7.96 -13.23 10.59
CA VAL A 382 -8.87 -12.19 11.10
C VAL A 382 -8.39 -11.82 12.50
N ARG A 383 -8.04 -10.54 12.71
CA ARG A 383 -7.41 -10.08 13.96
C ARG A 383 -8.37 -9.94 15.14
N SER A 384 -9.66 -9.77 14.89
CA SER A 384 -10.67 -9.52 15.90
C SER A 384 -11.51 -10.77 16.12
N ASP A 385 -11.63 -11.21 17.37
CA ASP A 385 -12.50 -12.33 17.74
C ASP A 385 -13.98 -12.04 17.41
N ASP A 386 -14.40 -10.78 17.50
CA ASP A 386 -15.75 -10.36 17.11
C ASP A 386 -15.97 -10.48 15.59
N ASP A 387 -14.95 -10.15 14.79
CA ASP A 387 -15.01 -10.30 13.33
C ASP A 387 -15.01 -11.78 12.93
N ILE A 388 -14.27 -12.63 13.64
CA ILE A 388 -14.30 -14.10 13.46
C ILE A 388 -15.71 -14.62 13.76
N ALA A 389 -16.28 -14.24 14.90
CA ALA A 389 -17.63 -14.65 15.29
C ALA A 389 -18.68 -14.19 14.26
N ALA A 390 -18.58 -12.95 13.79
CA ALA A 390 -19.42 -12.39 12.74
C ALA A 390 -19.28 -13.17 11.41
N LEU A 391 -18.06 -13.45 10.99
CA LEU A 391 -17.79 -14.22 9.77
C LEU A 391 -18.37 -15.64 9.84
N ILE A 392 -18.22 -16.33 10.98
CA ILE A 392 -18.78 -17.67 11.18
C ILE A 392 -20.31 -17.62 11.19
N ALA A 393 -20.92 -16.60 11.80
CA ALA A 393 -22.36 -16.41 11.75
C ALA A 393 -22.87 -16.21 10.32
N TYR A 394 -22.20 -15.37 9.52
CA TYR A 394 -22.52 -15.20 8.11
C TYR A 394 -22.38 -16.51 7.32
N LEU A 395 -21.26 -17.23 7.47
CA LEU A 395 -21.03 -18.53 6.81
C LEU A 395 -22.05 -19.60 7.23
N SER A 396 -22.57 -19.52 8.46
CA SER A 396 -23.64 -20.41 8.93
C SER A 396 -24.97 -20.18 8.23
N THR A 397 -25.22 -18.96 7.72
CA THR A 397 -26.42 -18.69 6.89
C THR A 397 -26.34 -19.31 5.50
N LEU A 398 -25.14 -19.70 5.06
CA LEU A 398 -24.87 -20.34 3.78
C LEU A 398 -24.85 -21.87 3.88
N ALA A 399 -25.27 -22.42 5.03
CA ALA A 399 -25.45 -23.83 5.25
C ALA A 399 -26.88 -24.24 4.83
N GLU A 400 -27.02 -24.70 3.59
CA GLU A 400 -28.16 -25.52 3.13
C GLU A 400 -27.65 -26.84 2.54
#